data_AF-A0A810Q1Z3-F1
#
_entry.id   AF-A0A810Q1Z3-F1
#
_cell.length_a   1.000
_cell.length_b   1.000
_cell.length_c   1.000
_cell.angle_alpha   90.00
_cell.angle_beta   90.00
_cell.angle_gamma   90.00
#
_symmetry.space_group_name_H-M   'P 1'
#
loop_
_entity.id
_entity.type
_entity.pdbx_description
1 polymer ?
#
loop_
_entity_poly.entity_id
_entity_poly.type
_entity_poly.pdbx_seq_one_letter_code
_entity_poly.pdbx_strand_id
1 'polypeptide(L)'
;MIYDTRYIIEGWHYRLLILDLYLVFVENVSLARRLSAAKSQKDFLRLQKQADRYQKRAYKKMHKWGIPKDCESFAIDTLQKALEKKYLTPLPDDAEETEI
;
A
#
# COMPACT_ATOMS: atom_id res chain seq x y z
N MET A 1 -5.45 -13.29 -20.50
CA MET A 1 -5.19 -12.05 -21.26
C MET A 1 -4.63 -11.06 -20.27
N ILE A 2 -3.35 -10.70 -20.41
CA ILE A 2 -2.76 -9.59 -19.66
C ILE A 2 -3.29 -8.34 -20.34
N TYR A 3 -4.12 -7.57 -19.64
CA TYR A 3 -4.57 -6.28 -20.15
C TYR A 3 -3.36 -5.34 -20.10
N ASP A 4 -2.84 -4.95 -21.25
CA ASP A 4 -1.77 -3.94 -21.36
C ASP A 4 -2.37 -2.53 -21.27
N THR A 5 -3.16 -2.30 -20.22
CA THR A 5 -3.75 -0.99 -19.99
C THR A 5 -2.65 -0.07 -19.48
N ARG A 6 -2.27 0.90 -20.31
CA ARG A 6 -1.28 1.91 -19.94
C ARG A 6 -1.94 2.99 -19.09
N TYR A 7 -1.21 3.49 -18.09
CA TYR A 7 -1.70 4.53 -17.19
C TYR A 7 -0.65 5.63 -17.01
N ILE A 8 -1.12 6.87 -16.94
CA ILE A 8 -0.34 8.02 -16.47
C ILE A 8 -0.63 8.23 -14.98
N ILE A 9 0.41 8.50 -14.20
CA ILE A 9 0.32 8.98 -12.83
C ILE A 9 1.07 10.30 -12.69
N GLU A 10 0.46 11.27 -12.02
CA GLU A 10 1.15 12.54 -11.74
C GLU A 10 2.36 12.32 -10.82
N GLY A 11 3.49 12.96 -11.12
CA GLY A 11 4.75 12.72 -10.43
C GLY A 11 4.71 12.98 -8.91
N TRP A 12 3.91 13.94 -8.44
CA TRP A 12 3.71 14.16 -7.00
C TRP A 12 2.95 13.01 -6.34
N HIS A 13 1.85 12.57 -6.96
CA HIS A 13 1.05 11.44 -6.49
C HIS A 13 1.88 10.16 -6.46
N TYR A 14 2.69 9.91 -7.49
CA TYR A 14 3.62 8.78 -7.53
C TYR A 14 4.58 8.78 -6.33
N ARG A 15 5.27 9.90 -6.08
CA ARG A 15 6.23 10.00 -4.96
C ARG A 15 5.58 9.72 -3.60
N LEU A 16 4.40 10.30 -3.35
CA LEU A 16 3.67 10.07 -2.10
C LEU A 16 3.17 8.64 -1.97
N LEU A 17 2.66 8.04 -3.06
CA LEU A 17 2.17 6.68 -3.07
C LEU A 17 3.28 5.68 -2.78
N ILE A 18 4.42 5.80 -3.47
CA ILE A 18 5.59 4.94 -3.26
C ILE A 18 6.10 5.04 -1.83
N LEU A 19 6.21 6.25 -1.28
CA LEU A 19 6.60 6.44 0.12
C LEU A 19 5.60 5.77 1.07
N ASP A 20 4.30 5.94 0.80
CA ASP A 20 3.28 5.39 1.67
C ASP A 20 3.29 3.85 1.68
N LEU A 21 3.45 3.23 0.50
CA LEU A 21 3.58 1.78 0.30
C LEU A 21 4.86 1.24 0.95
N TYR A 22 5.99 1.91 0.74
CA TYR A 22 7.28 1.54 1.34
C TYR A 22 7.19 1.51 2.86
N LEU A 23 6.60 2.53 3.48
CA LEU A 23 6.44 2.59 4.94
C LEU A 23 5.60 1.43 5.47
N VAL A 24 4.50 1.07 4.77
CA VAL A 24 3.67 -0.09 5.15
C VAL A 24 4.49 -1.37 5.06
N PHE A 25 5.22 -1.58 3.97
CA PHE A 25 6.06 -2.75 3.78
C PHE A 25 7.13 -2.88 4.87
N VAL A 26 7.90 -1.82 5.12
CA VAL A 26 8.98 -1.82 6.12
C VAL A 26 8.45 -2.06 7.53
N GLU A 27 7.32 -1.45 7.89
CA GLU A 27 6.70 -1.67 9.22
C GLU A 27 6.28 -3.14 9.39
N ASN A 28 5.69 -3.78 8.37
CA ASN A 28 5.34 -5.20 8.42
C ASN A 28 6.57 -6.10 8.57
N VAL A 29 7.59 -5.90 7.74
CA VAL A 29 8.82 -6.72 7.78
C VAL A 29 9.52 -6.56 9.14
N SER A 30 9.55 -5.34 9.68
CA SER A 30 10.10 -5.06 11.02
C SER A 30 9.33 -5.78 12.11
N LEU A 31 7.99 -5.78 12.06
CA LEU A 31 7.15 -6.53 13.00
C LEU A 31 7.40 -8.03 12.91
N ALA A 32 7.42 -8.60 11.70
CA ALA A 32 7.68 -10.02 11.48
C ALA A 32 9.05 -10.44 12.02
N ARG A 33 10.11 -9.67 11.73
CA ARG A 33 11.46 -9.93 12.23
C ARG A 33 11.57 -9.85 13.75
N ARG A 34 10.84 -8.92 14.37
CA ARG A 34 10.87 -8.80 15.84
C ARG A 34 10.01 -9.85 16.52
N LEU A 35 8.93 -10.27 15.87
CA LEU A 35 8.11 -11.40 16.32
C LEU A 35 8.93 -12.69 16.31
N SER A 36 9.70 -12.94 15.24
CA SER A 36 10.57 -14.13 15.18
C SER A 36 11.72 -14.11 16.19
N ALA A 37 12.14 -12.91 16.64
CA ALA A 37 13.20 -12.74 17.63
C ALA A 37 12.69 -12.67 19.08
N ALA A 38 11.37 -12.58 19.30
CA ALA A 38 10.78 -12.46 20.63
C ALA A 38 10.95 -13.77 21.43
N LYS A 39 11.38 -13.66 22.68
CA LYS A 39 11.64 -14.82 23.56
C LYS A 39 10.82 -14.80 24.84
N SER A 40 10.26 -13.65 25.22
CA SER A 40 9.53 -13.49 26.46
C SER A 40 8.10 -13.02 26.24
N GLN A 41 7.21 -13.34 27.18
CA GLN A 41 5.84 -12.83 27.21
C GLN A 41 5.78 -11.29 27.19
N LYS A 42 6.75 -10.63 27.84
CA LYS A 42 6.86 -9.16 27.84
C LYS A 42 7.16 -8.61 26.44
N ASP A 43 7.98 -9.30 25.65
CA ASP A 43 8.27 -8.92 24.26
C ASP A 43 7.01 -9.04 23.40
N PHE A 44 6.27 -10.14 23.54
CA PHE A 44 5.00 -10.34 22.83
C PHE A 44 3.97 -9.25 23.17
N LEU A 45 3.82 -8.89 24.45
CA LEU A 45 2.93 -7.79 24.86
C LEU A 45 3.35 -6.44 24.27
N ARG A 46 4.66 -6.17 24.19
CA ARG A 46 5.17 -4.94 23.55
C ARG A 46 4.93 -4.95 22.04
N LEU A 47 5.08 -6.10 21.40
CA LEU A 47 4.84 -6.27 19.96
C LEU A 47 3.36 -6.13 19.63
N GLN A 48 2.46 -6.71 20.42
CA GLN A 48 1.02 -6.55 20.27
C GLN A 48 0.61 -5.08 20.29
N LYS A 49 1.05 -4.32 21.30
CA LYS A 49 0.78 -2.87 21.38
C LYS A 49 1.34 -2.10 20.17
N GLN A 50 2.41 -2.59 19.56
CA GLN A 50 2.98 -1.97 18.37
C GLN A 50 2.22 -2.36 17.10
N ALA A 51 1.79 -3.61 16.97
CA ALA A 51 0.94 -4.10 15.90
C ALA A 51 -0.38 -3.32 15.85
N ASP A 52 -1.02 -3.06 16.99
CA ASP A 52 -2.24 -2.24 17.05
C ASP A 52 -2.02 -0.81 16.51
N ARG A 53 -0.89 -0.19 16.86
CA ARG A 53 -0.53 1.14 16.34
C ARG A 53 -0.27 1.12 14.85
N TYR A 54 0.42 0.08 14.37
CA TYR A 54 0.67 -0.13 12.95
C TYR A 54 -0.65 -0.30 12.20
N GLN A 55 -1.53 -1.18 12.66
CA GLN A 55 -2.84 -1.41 12.05
C GLN A 55 -3.63 -0.11 11.91
N LYS A 56 -3.66 0.75 12.94
CA LYS A 56 -4.29 2.07 12.87
C LYS A 56 -3.65 2.99 11.81
N ARG A 57 -2.33 2.96 11.62
CA ARG A 57 -1.64 3.75 10.59
C ARG A 57 -1.91 3.21 9.19
N ALA A 58 -1.87 1.89 9.03
CA ALA A 58 -2.20 1.21 7.78
C ALA A 58 -3.62 1.57 7.33
N TYR A 59 -4.61 1.50 8.22
CA TYR A 59 -5.99 1.92 7.89
C TYR A 59 -6.11 3.39 7.48
N LYS A 60 -5.33 4.30 8.07
CA LYS A 60 -5.31 5.71 7.63
C LYS A 60 -4.80 5.84 6.19
N LYS A 61 -3.73 5.11 5.84
CA LYS A 61 -3.18 5.08 4.47
C LYS A 61 -4.17 4.43 3.50
N MET A 62 -4.80 3.33 3.88
CA MET A 62 -5.84 2.66 3.08
C MET A 62 -7.00 3.59 2.77
N HIS A 63 -7.51 4.30 3.78
CA HIS A 63 -8.56 5.29 3.58
C HIS A 63 -8.11 6.44 2.66
N LYS A 64 -6.84 6.89 2.82
CA LYS A 64 -6.22 7.87 1.91
C LYS A 64 -6.13 7.34 0.48
N TRP A 65 -5.99 6.04 0.25
CA TRP A 65 -5.98 5.45 -1.10
C TRP A 65 -7.38 5.16 -1.65
N GLY A 66 -8.44 5.38 -0.87
CA GLY A 66 -9.82 5.12 -1.29
C GLY A 66 -10.31 3.70 -0.98
N ILE A 67 -9.60 2.95 -0.15
CA ILE A 67 -10.02 1.62 0.30
C ILE A 67 -10.97 1.77 1.50
N PRO A 68 -12.15 1.12 1.48
CA PRO A 68 -13.08 1.11 2.60
C PRO A 68 -12.48 0.47 3.87
N LYS A 69 -12.88 0.94 5.05
CA LYS A 69 -12.36 0.42 6.35
C LYS A 69 -12.84 -1.00 6.66
N ASP A 70 -14.01 -1.34 6.14
CA ASP A 70 -14.70 -2.62 6.22
C ASP A 70 -14.20 -3.65 5.20
N CYS A 71 -13.20 -3.30 4.39
CA CYS A 71 -12.56 -4.25 3.51
C CYS A 71 -11.86 -5.35 4.33
N GLU A 72 -12.42 -6.56 4.33
CA GLU A 72 -11.90 -7.71 5.07
C GLU A 72 -10.52 -8.18 4.60
N SER A 73 -10.14 -7.84 3.36
CA SER A 73 -8.93 -8.35 2.72
C SER A 73 -8.10 -7.25 2.07
N PHE A 74 -6.83 -7.14 2.49
CA PHE A 74 -5.79 -6.40 1.77
C PHE A 74 -5.29 -7.21 0.56
N ALA A 75 -6.23 -7.73 -0.24
CA ALA A 75 -5.91 -8.42 -1.48
C ALA A 75 -5.31 -7.42 -2.47
N ILE A 76 -4.32 -7.89 -3.24
CA ILE A 76 -3.64 -7.13 -4.28
C ILE A 76 -4.68 -6.47 -5.21
N ASP A 77 -5.73 -7.20 -5.58
CA ASP A 77 -6.81 -6.72 -6.45
C ASP A 77 -7.56 -5.50 -5.88
N THR A 78 -7.84 -5.48 -4.58
CA THR A 78 -8.56 -4.37 -3.95
C THR A 78 -7.70 -3.13 -3.89
N LEU A 79 -6.43 -3.29 -3.53
CA LEU A 79 -5.45 -2.20 -3.54
C LEU A 79 -5.28 -1.66 -4.95
N GLN A 80 -5.06 -2.54 -5.93
CA GLN A 80 -4.88 -2.18 -7.33
C GLN A 80 -6.07 -1.37 -7.85
N LYS A 81 -7.30 -1.87 -7.69
CA LYS A 81 -8.53 -1.16 -8.12
C LYS A 81 -8.68 0.22 -7.46
N ALA A 82 -8.34 0.33 -6.18
CA ALA A 82 -8.42 1.61 -5.47
C ALA A 82 -7.39 2.62 -5.99
N LEU A 83 -6.16 2.15 -6.25
CA LEU A 83 -5.09 2.98 -6.80
C LEU A 83 -5.37 3.39 -8.24
N GLU A 84 -5.85 2.46 -9.08
CA GLU A 84 -6.28 2.72 -10.45
C GLU A 84 -7.33 3.83 -10.47
N LYS A 85 -8.39 3.69 -9.67
CA LYS A 85 -9.47 4.69 -9.61
C LYS A 85 -9.00 6.07 -9.11
N LYS A 86 -7.99 6.11 -8.25
CA LYS A 86 -7.63 7.34 -7.51
C LYS A 86 -6.47 8.12 -8.13
N TYR A 87 -5.47 7.43 -8.64
CA TYR A 87 -4.19 8.04 -9.04
C TYR A 87 -3.84 7.80 -10.49
N LEU A 88 -4.48 6.84 -11.16
CA LEU A 88 -4.11 6.44 -12.51
C LEU A 88 -5.12 6.98 -13.52
N THR A 89 -4.61 7.70 -14.51
CA THR A 89 -5.38 8.13 -15.68
C THR A 89 -5.09 7.16 -16.81
N PRO A 90 -6.11 6.53 -17.43
CA PRO A 90 -5.88 5.64 -18.56
C PRO A 90 -5.24 6.42 -19.70
N LEU A 91 -4.15 5.88 -20.25
CA LEU A 91 -3.50 6.42 -21.44
C LEU A 91 -4.24 5.86 -22.67
N PRO A 92 -4.66 6.71 -23.61
CA PRO A 92 -5.24 6.25 -24.88
C PRO A 92 -4.26 5.37 -25.66
N ASP A 93 -4.78 4.37 -26.38
CA ASP A 93 -3.95 3.45 -27.18
C ASP A 93 -3.23 4.18 -28.34
N ASP A 94 -3.77 5.32 -28.79
CA ASP A 94 -3.26 6.19 -29.85
C ASP A 94 -2.29 7.27 -29.36
N ALA A 95 -1.95 7.31 -28.07
CA ALA A 95 -0.94 8.24 -27.58
C ALA A 95 0.44 7.90 -28.17
N GLU A 96 0.93 8.75 -29.08
CA GLU A 96 2.29 8.69 -29.62
C GLU A 96 3.29 8.70 -28.46
N GLU A 97 4.24 7.75 -28.49
CA GLU A 97 5.39 7.75 -27.58
C GLU A 97 6.20 9.01 -27.88
N THR A 98 5.96 10.09 -27.15
CA THR A 98 6.81 11.27 -27.24
C THR A 98 8.18 10.86 -26.68
N GLU A 99 9.14 10.66 -27.58
CA GLU A 99 10.56 10.50 -27.26
C GLU A 99 10.97 11.64 -26.32
N ILE A 100 11.42 11.27 -25.11
CA ILE A 100 12.04 12.18 -24.13
C ILE A 100 13.55 12.15 -24.35
#